data_AF-A0A087SPB0-F1
#
_entry.id   AF-A0A087SPB0-F1
#
_cell.length_a   1.000
_cell.length_b   1.000
_cell.length_c   1.000
_cell.angle_alpha   90.00
_cell.angle_beta   90.00
_cell.angle_gamma   90.00
#
_symmetry.space_group_name_H-M   'P 1'
#
loop_
_entity.id
_entity.type
_entity.pdbx_description
1 polymer ?
#
loop_
_entity_poly.entity_id
_entity_poly.type
_entity_poly.pdbx_seq_one_letter_code
_entity_poly.pdbx_strand_id
1 'polypeptide(L)'
;MNAIGAAGLQLYRYGEAISIVFFTETWRPDSFYDRIAANKKLGLHTLCLLDIKVKEPSLEALCRGKKIYEPPRFMTINTAVEQLLEIEANRGEGACTPESKAVGVARIGADSQQIVAGTLAELVEVDFGAPLHSLILAGEMHHIELEAWERHRL
;
A
#
# COMPACT_ATOMS: atom_id res chain seq x y z
N MET A 1 3.20 9.33 -12.30
CA MET A 1 2.79 9.39 -10.88
C MET A 1 1.74 10.48 -10.67
N ASN A 2 0.83 10.72 -11.63
CA ASN A 2 0.11 12.01 -11.67
C ASN A 2 -1.29 11.91 -11.04
N ALA A 3 -1.96 10.76 -11.18
CA ALA A 3 -3.31 10.55 -10.64
C ALA A 3 -3.35 10.59 -9.10
N ILE A 4 -2.27 10.12 -8.44
CA ILE A 4 -2.14 10.15 -6.98
C ILE A 4 -2.00 11.58 -6.41
N GLY A 5 -1.78 12.59 -7.26
CA GLY A 5 -1.86 13.99 -6.85
C GLY A 5 -3.25 14.38 -6.33
N ALA A 6 -4.29 13.58 -6.63
CA ALA A 6 -5.62 13.72 -6.04
C ALA A 6 -5.63 13.52 -4.51
N ALA A 7 -4.64 12.83 -3.93
CA ALA A 7 -4.47 12.74 -2.47
C ALA A 7 -4.01 14.05 -1.83
N GLY A 8 -3.67 15.06 -2.63
CA GLY A 8 -3.25 16.39 -2.19
C GLY A 8 -1.84 16.47 -1.61
N LEU A 9 -1.06 15.40 -1.72
CA LEU A 9 0.37 15.36 -1.40
C LEU A 9 1.20 15.82 -2.62
N GLN A 10 2.28 16.54 -2.37
CA GLN A 10 3.13 17.12 -3.40
C GLN A 10 3.88 16.03 -4.16
N LEU A 11 3.67 15.98 -5.47
CA LEU A 11 4.29 14.97 -6.34
C LEU A 11 5.82 14.98 -6.31
N TYR A 12 6.43 16.14 -6.08
CA TYR A 12 7.89 16.28 -5.98
C TYR A 12 8.48 15.78 -4.66
N ARG A 13 7.63 15.46 -3.67
CA ARG A 13 8.03 14.91 -2.37
C ARG A 13 7.87 13.39 -2.29
N TYR A 14 7.59 12.72 -3.40
CA TYR A 14 7.61 11.26 -3.46
C TYR A 14 9.04 10.76 -3.68
N GLY A 15 9.45 9.81 -2.85
CA GLY A 15 10.70 9.08 -3.00
C GLY A 15 10.55 7.90 -3.96
N GLU A 16 11.38 6.88 -3.76
CA GLU A 16 11.31 5.66 -4.58
C GLU A 16 9.96 4.96 -4.37
N ALA A 17 9.24 4.69 -5.47
CA ALA A 17 8.01 3.89 -5.41
C ALA A 17 8.35 2.41 -5.21
N ILE A 18 7.53 1.71 -4.43
CA ILE A 18 7.75 0.31 -4.07
C ILE A 18 6.55 -0.55 -4.48
N SER A 19 6.77 -1.86 -4.58
CA SER A 19 5.71 -2.85 -4.79
C SER A 19 5.62 -3.77 -3.58
N ILE A 20 4.43 -3.87 -2.99
CA ILE A 20 4.13 -4.81 -1.91
C ILE A 20 3.55 -6.07 -2.55
N VAL A 21 4.21 -7.20 -2.32
CA VAL A 21 3.82 -8.52 -2.86
C VAL A 21 3.04 -9.31 -1.81
N PHE A 22 2.17 -10.22 -2.24
CA PHE A 22 1.47 -11.10 -1.30
C PHE A 22 2.45 -12.01 -0.57
N PHE A 23 2.26 -12.11 0.74
CA PHE A 23 2.88 -13.15 1.55
C PHE A 23 2.27 -14.51 1.26
N THR A 24 3.11 -15.54 1.35
CA THR A 24 2.68 -16.94 1.40
C THR A 24 3.14 -17.55 2.73
N GLU A 25 2.75 -18.80 2.99
CA GLU A 25 3.17 -19.51 4.20
C GLU A 25 4.70 -19.65 4.31
N THR A 26 5.38 -19.82 3.17
CA THR A 26 6.81 -20.11 3.09
C THR A 26 7.65 -18.94 2.59
N TRP A 27 7.02 -17.87 2.10
CA TRP A 27 7.72 -16.73 1.51
C TRP A 27 7.08 -15.40 1.92
N ARG A 28 7.80 -14.66 2.76
CA ARG A 28 7.39 -13.37 3.35
C ARG A 28 8.50 -12.34 3.16
N PRO A 29 8.68 -11.81 1.94
CA PRO A 29 9.78 -10.90 1.63
C PRO A 29 9.54 -9.53 2.27
N ASP A 30 10.57 -8.95 2.87
CA ASP A 30 10.51 -7.64 3.52
C ASP A 30 11.48 -6.62 2.87
N SER A 31 12.15 -6.96 1.78
CA SER A 31 13.20 -6.12 1.17
C SER A 31 12.71 -4.76 0.66
N PHE A 32 11.43 -4.61 0.37
CA PHE A 32 10.84 -3.30 0.02
C PHE A 32 10.77 -2.35 1.22
N TYR A 33 10.84 -2.88 2.45
CA TYR A 33 10.81 -2.10 3.68
C TYR A 33 12.03 -1.18 3.82
N ASP A 34 13.21 -1.63 3.39
CA ASP A 34 14.44 -0.81 3.41
C ASP A 34 14.27 0.50 2.63
N ARG A 35 13.54 0.44 1.50
CA ARG A 35 13.24 1.61 0.65
C ARG A 35 12.22 2.54 1.31
N ILE A 36 11.22 1.99 2.00
CA ILE A 36 10.27 2.76 2.80
C ILE A 36 11.02 3.51 3.92
N ALA A 37 11.89 2.81 4.65
CA ALA A 37 12.71 3.40 5.71
C ALA A 37 13.61 4.52 5.17
N ALA A 38 14.24 4.30 4.01
CA ALA A 38 15.06 5.31 3.35
C ALA A 38 14.26 6.57 2.96
N ASN A 39 13.09 6.41 2.35
CA ASN A 39 12.21 7.54 2.00
C ASN A 39 11.76 8.28 3.26
N LYS A 40 11.34 7.56 4.30
CA LYS A 40 10.90 8.15 5.57
C LYS A 40 12.00 8.97 6.23
N LYS A 41 13.24 8.46 6.25
CA LYS A 41 14.41 9.18 6.78
C LYS A 41 14.68 10.50 6.06
N LEU A 42 14.32 10.58 4.78
CA LEU A 42 14.43 11.80 3.96
C LEU A 42 13.18 12.68 4.00
N GLY A 43 12.15 12.31 4.78
CA GLY A 43 10.88 13.03 4.85
C GLY A 43 10.03 12.92 3.58
N LEU A 44 10.30 11.92 2.72
CA LEU A 44 9.61 11.71 1.45
C LEU A 44 8.40 10.78 1.61
N HIS A 45 7.34 11.03 0.85
CA HIS A 45 6.23 10.10 0.72
C HIS A 45 6.64 8.87 -0.08
N THR A 46 6.04 7.73 0.21
CA THR A 46 6.28 6.49 -0.53
C THR A 46 4.99 6.03 -1.18
N LEU A 47 4.98 5.92 -2.51
CA LEU A 47 3.89 5.27 -3.24
C LEU A 47 4.11 3.76 -3.20
N CYS A 48 3.17 3.05 -2.59
CA CYS A 48 3.14 1.60 -2.50
C CYS A 48 2.14 1.06 -3.52
N LEU A 49 2.65 0.45 -4.59
CA LEU A 49 1.86 -0.31 -5.54
C LEU A 49 1.56 -1.69 -4.96
N LEU A 50 0.32 -2.13 -5.08
CA LEU A 50 -0.14 -3.37 -4.45
C LEU A 50 -0.20 -4.50 -5.47
N ASP A 51 0.13 -5.71 -5.02
CA ASP A 51 0.25 -6.89 -5.88
C ASP A 51 -1.04 -7.23 -6.65
N ILE A 52 -0.86 -7.75 -7.86
CA ILE A 52 -1.93 -8.19 -8.73
C ILE A 52 -1.55 -9.54 -9.30
N LYS A 53 -2.26 -10.58 -8.86
CA LYS A 53 -2.08 -11.96 -9.34
C LYS A 53 -3.22 -12.32 -10.26
N VAL A 54 -2.98 -12.32 -11.57
CA VAL A 54 -3.98 -12.64 -12.59
C VAL A 54 -3.48 -13.82 -13.40
N LYS A 55 -4.33 -14.85 -13.57
CA LYS A 55 -4.02 -16.06 -14.35
C LYS A 55 -2.76 -16.79 -13.85
N GLU A 56 -2.56 -16.87 -12.53
CA GLU A 56 -1.53 -17.77 -12.00
C GLU A 56 -1.99 -19.22 -12.17
N PRO A 57 -1.17 -20.10 -12.78
CA PRO A 57 -1.48 -21.52 -12.83
C PRO A 57 -1.41 -22.09 -11.41
N SER A 58 -2.45 -22.80 -10.99
CA SER A 58 -2.45 -23.51 -9.71
C SER A 58 -1.28 -24.50 -9.69
N LEU A 59 -0.39 -24.34 -8.71
CA LEU A 59 0.78 -25.21 -8.51
C LEU A 59 0.37 -26.68 -8.45
N GLU A 60 -0.71 -27.00 -7.73
CA GLU A 60 -1.23 -28.37 -7.62
C GLU A 60 -1.71 -28.92 -8.97
N ALA A 61 -2.41 -28.10 -9.75
CA ALA A 61 -2.87 -28.49 -11.08
C ALA A 61 -1.66 -28.70 -12.02
N LEU A 62 -0.68 -27.80 -11.96
CA LEU A 62 0.53 -27.84 -12.77
C LEU A 62 1.37 -29.09 -12.46
N CYS A 63 1.56 -29.43 -11.18
CA CYS A 63 2.22 -30.67 -10.74
C CYS A 63 1.51 -31.93 -11.25
N ARG A 64 0.20 -31.85 -11.54
CA ARG A 64 -0.62 -32.94 -12.13
C ARG A 64 -0.76 -32.84 -13.65
N GLY A 65 0.00 -31.96 -14.31
CA GLY A 65 -0.04 -31.77 -15.77
C GLY A 65 -1.27 -31.04 -16.30
N LYS A 66 -2.08 -30.43 -15.43
CA LYS A 66 -3.29 -29.67 -15.79
C LYS A 66 -3.03 -28.17 -15.64
N LYS A 67 -3.43 -27.37 -16.64
CA LYS A 67 -3.39 -25.90 -16.53
C LYS A 67 -4.73 -25.40 -16.05
N ILE A 68 -4.86 -25.22 -14.74
CA ILE A 68 -6.01 -24.56 -14.11
C ILE A 68 -5.52 -23.23 -13.59
N TYR A 69 -6.18 -22.15 -13.99
CA TYR A 69 -5.84 -20.80 -13.55
C TYR A 69 -6.66 -20.43 -12.32
N GLU A 70 -5.99 -19.86 -11.33
CA GLU A 70 -6.66 -19.31 -10.16
C GLU A 70 -7.43 -18.03 -10.53
N PRO A 71 -8.52 -17.71 -9.80
CA PRO A 71 -9.21 -16.44 -9.98
C PRO A 71 -8.27 -15.27 -9.72
N PRO A 72 -8.48 -14.13 -10.39
CA PRO A 72 -7.62 -12.97 -10.21
C PRO A 72 -7.72 -12.45 -8.77
N ARG A 73 -6.56 -12.21 -8.15
CA ARG A 73 -6.43 -11.65 -6.81
C ARG A 73 -5.76 -10.28 -6.91
N PHE A 74 -6.40 -9.28 -6.31
CA PHE A 74 -5.88 -7.92 -6.20
C PHE A 74 -5.67 -7.62 -4.73
N MET A 75 -4.48 -7.19 -4.36
CA MET A 75 -4.17 -6.87 -2.98
C MET A 75 -4.97 -5.64 -2.53
N THR A 76 -5.62 -5.76 -1.36
CA THR A 76 -6.32 -4.65 -0.72
C THR A 76 -5.35 -3.82 0.09
N ILE A 77 -5.75 -2.59 0.44
CA ILE A 77 -4.98 -1.75 1.36
C ILE A 77 -4.86 -2.44 2.72
N ASN A 78 -5.94 -3.05 3.21
CA ASN A 78 -5.98 -3.77 4.48
C ASN A 78 -4.89 -4.86 4.53
N THR A 79 -4.82 -5.74 3.54
CA THR A 79 -3.77 -6.78 3.48
C THR A 79 -2.37 -6.19 3.38
N ALA A 80 -2.18 -5.11 2.60
CA ALA A 80 -0.88 -4.45 2.52
C ALA A 80 -0.45 -3.87 3.87
N VAL A 81 -1.38 -3.24 4.59
CA VAL A 81 -1.16 -2.68 5.92
C VAL A 81 -0.85 -3.76 6.94
N GLU A 82 -1.59 -4.87 6.96
CA GLU A 82 -1.31 -6.02 7.82
C GLU A 82 0.12 -6.55 7.62
N GLN A 83 0.54 -6.73 6.37
CA GLN A 83 1.91 -7.18 6.06
C GLN A 83 2.98 -6.16 6.50
N LEU A 84 2.71 -4.85 6.33
CA LEU A 84 3.64 -3.81 6.78
C LEU A 84 3.78 -3.79 8.30
N LEU A 85 2.67 -3.91 9.04
CA LEU A 85 2.66 -3.97 10.50
C LEU A 85 3.34 -5.25 11.02
N GLU A 86 3.20 -6.38 10.32
CA GLU A 86 3.92 -7.61 10.62
C GLU A 86 5.44 -7.43 10.45
N ILE A 87 5.87 -6.84 9.33
CA ILE A 87 7.30 -6.55 9.11
C ILE A 87 7.84 -5.60 10.18
N GLU A 88 7.11 -4.52 10.48
CA GLU A 88 7.49 -3.57 11.54
C GLU A 88 7.60 -4.27 12.90
N ALA A 89 6.66 -5.12 13.28
CA ALA A 89 6.72 -5.85 14.54
C ALA A 89 7.97 -6.75 14.64
N ASN A 90 8.42 -7.31 13.51
CA ASN A 90 9.62 -8.15 13.44
C ASN A 90 10.92 -7.33 13.42
N ARG A 91 10.93 -6.18 12.75
CA ARG A 91 12.14 -5.36 12.53
C ARG A 91 12.36 -4.28 13.60
N GLY A 92 11.28 -3.65 14.07
CA GLY A 92 11.32 -2.58 15.08
C GLY A 92 12.08 -1.32 14.64
N GLU A 93 12.12 -1.04 13.34
CA GLU A 93 12.87 0.07 12.75
C GLU A 93 12.08 1.39 12.70
N GLY A 94 10.78 1.36 12.97
CA GLY A 94 9.92 2.53 13.07
C GLY A 94 9.48 3.13 11.72
N ALA A 95 9.60 2.41 10.61
CA ALA A 95 9.22 2.92 9.29
C ALA A 95 7.70 2.87 9.08
N CYS A 96 7.05 1.82 9.57
CA CYS A 96 5.62 1.54 9.38
C CYS A 96 4.93 1.19 10.70
N THR A 97 5.06 2.04 11.72
CA THR A 97 4.35 1.87 13.00
C THR A 97 2.84 2.01 12.83
N PRO A 98 2.01 1.48 13.77
CA PRO A 98 0.56 1.65 13.75
C PRO A 98 0.11 3.11 13.58
N GLU A 99 0.84 4.07 14.15
CA GLU A 99 0.56 5.51 14.13
C GLU A 99 1.09 6.22 12.87
N SER A 100 1.77 5.49 11.98
CA SER A 100 2.35 6.07 10.77
C SER A 100 1.24 6.57 9.86
N LYS A 101 1.31 7.85 9.49
CA LYS A 101 0.31 8.50 8.64
C LYS A 101 0.41 7.97 7.22
N ALA A 102 -0.74 7.68 6.64
CA ALA A 102 -0.87 7.11 5.32
C ALA A 102 -2.15 7.62 4.63
N VAL A 103 -2.26 7.32 3.34
CA VAL A 103 -3.44 7.55 2.53
C VAL A 103 -3.73 6.30 1.72
N GLY A 104 -4.87 5.67 1.95
CA GLY A 104 -5.41 4.63 1.10
C GLY A 104 -6.14 5.23 -0.09
N VAL A 105 -5.84 4.75 -1.29
CA VAL A 105 -6.43 5.23 -2.54
C VAL A 105 -7.00 4.04 -3.30
N ALA A 106 -8.30 4.07 -3.61
CA ALA A 106 -8.98 3.06 -4.39
C ALA A 106 -9.62 3.68 -5.64
N ARG A 107 -9.48 2.98 -6.77
CA ARG A 107 -10.14 3.29 -8.05
C ARG A 107 -9.94 4.74 -8.49
N ILE A 108 -8.71 5.25 -8.38
CA ILE A 108 -8.38 6.63 -8.73
C ILE A 108 -8.81 6.95 -10.18
N GLY A 109 -9.56 8.03 -10.36
CA GLY A 109 -10.13 8.45 -11.64
C GLY A 109 -11.46 7.81 -12.03
N ALA A 110 -12.02 6.89 -11.24
CA ALA A 110 -13.38 6.37 -11.43
C ALA A 110 -14.42 7.17 -10.63
N ASP A 111 -15.69 7.08 -11.01
CA ASP A 111 -16.80 7.69 -10.26
C ASP A 111 -16.90 7.14 -8.82
N SER A 112 -16.47 5.89 -8.63
CA SER A 112 -16.40 5.21 -7.34
C SER A 112 -15.05 5.40 -6.65
N GLN A 113 -14.23 6.38 -7.04
CA GLN A 113 -12.95 6.67 -6.39
C GLN A 113 -13.13 6.89 -4.88
N GLN A 114 -12.20 6.37 -4.10
CA GLN A 114 -12.14 6.58 -2.65
C GLN A 114 -10.72 6.94 -2.24
N ILE A 115 -10.58 8.02 -1.46
CA ILE A 115 -9.32 8.48 -0.89
C ILE A 115 -9.57 8.68 0.60
N VAL A 116 -8.82 7.97 1.43
CA VAL A 116 -8.98 8.00 2.88
C VAL A 116 -7.61 8.14 3.52
N ALA A 117 -7.46 9.16 4.35
CA ALA A 117 -6.27 9.46 5.12
C ALA A 117 -6.43 8.96 6.56
N GLY A 118 -5.38 8.34 7.07
CA GLY A 118 -5.44 7.62 8.34
C GLY A 118 -4.05 7.28 8.85
N THR A 119 -3.97 6.82 10.08
CA THR A 119 -2.85 6.01 10.53
C THR A 119 -2.98 4.60 9.95
N LEU A 120 -1.88 3.83 9.90
CA LEU A 120 -1.95 2.44 9.46
C LEU A 120 -2.97 1.62 10.29
N ALA A 121 -3.01 1.84 11.62
CA ALA A 121 -3.99 1.21 12.50
C ALA A 121 -5.44 1.56 12.18
N GLU A 122 -5.71 2.75 11.66
CA GLU A 122 -7.06 3.14 11.26
C GLU A 122 -7.40 2.60 9.86
N LEU A 123 -6.46 2.66 8.91
CA LEU A 123 -6.69 2.27 7.52
C LEU A 123 -6.93 0.77 7.35
N VAL A 124 -6.41 -0.08 8.24
CA VAL A 124 -6.63 -1.53 8.19
C VAL A 124 -8.10 -1.91 8.41
N GLU A 125 -8.89 -1.04 9.04
CA GLU A 125 -10.32 -1.28 9.33
C GLU A 125 -11.26 -0.69 8.27
N VAL A 126 -10.73 0.04 7.28
CA VAL A 126 -11.54 0.74 6.28
C VAL A 126 -11.94 -0.17 5.13
N ASP A 127 -13.22 -0.18 4.78
CA ASP A 127 -13.68 -0.77 3.53
C ASP A 127 -13.41 0.19 2.36
N PHE A 128 -12.40 -0.14 1.56
CA PHE A 128 -12.06 0.59 0.34
C PHE A 128 -12.86 0.14 -0.88
N GLY A 129 -13.68 -0.91 -0.77
CA GLY A 129 -14.48 -1.48 -1.85
C GLY A 129 -13.67 -2.31 -2.86
N ALA A 130 -14.09 -2.26 -4.13
CA ALA A 130 -13.51 -3.06 -5.20
C ALA A 130 -12.12 -2.55 -5.67
N PRO A 131 -11.23 -3.42 -6.18
CA PRO A 131 -9.94 -3.00 -6.73
C PRO A 131 -10.08 -1.99 -7.90
N LEU A 132 -9.02 -1.26 -8.29
CA LEU A 132 -7.62 -1.35 -7.86
C LEU A 132 -7.29 -0.41 -6.70
N HIS A 133 -6.41 -0.87 -5.81
CA HIS A 133 -5.99 -0.13 -4.62
C HIS A 133 -4.51 0.26 -4.70
N SER A 134 -4.14 1.32 -3.99
CA SER A 134 -2.78 1.79 -3.77
C SER A 134 -2.69 2.41 -2.38
N LEU A 135 -1.51 2.32 -1.76
CA LEU A 135 -1.25 2.92 -0.46
C LEU A 135 -0.17 3.98 -0.61
N ILE A 136 -0.30 5.08 0.10
CA ILE A 136 0.75 6.09 0.22
C ILE A 136 1.15 6.17 1.69
N LEU A 137 2.43 5.93 1.98
CA LEU A 137 2.99 6.22 3.29
C LEU A 137 3.46 7.68 3.30
N ALA A 138 2.92 8.47 4.22
CA ALA A 138 3.24 9.89 4.27
C ALA A 138 4.59 10.10 4.98
N GLY A 139 5.53 10.75 4.29
CA GLY A 139 6.69 11.37 4.92
C GLY A 139 6.34 12.65 5.66
N GLU A 140 7.29 13.59 5.74
CA GLU A 140 7.02 14.91 6.29
C GLU A 140 6.06 15.68 5.38
N MET A 141 5.00 16.23 5.97
CA MET A 141 3.99 17.00 5.26
C MET A 141 4.13 18.49 5.56
N HIS A 142 4.12 19.31 4.51
CA HIS A 142 3.97 20.76 4.63
C HIS A 142 2.54 21.11 5.10
N HIS A 143 2.31 22.33 5.58
CA HIS A 143 0.99 22.73 6.11
C HIS A 143 -0.16 22.52 5.10
N ILE A 144 0.07 22.82 3.82
CA ILE A 144 -0.91 22.60 2.74
C ILE A 144 -1.22 21.10 2.55
N GLU A 145 -0.21 20.24 2.68
CA GLU A 145 -0.37 18.79 2.57
C GLU A 145 -1.11 18.23 3.78
N LEU A 146 -0.84 18.77 4.98
CA LEU A 146 -1.60 18.45 6.18
C LEU A 146 -3.08 18.83 6.03
N GLU A 147 -3.39 20.03 5.53
CA GLU A 147 -4.78 20.43 5.24
C GLU A 147 -5.46 19.53 4.21
N ALA A 148 -4.71 19.03 3.21
CA ALA A 148 -5.23 18.04 2.28
C ALA A 148 -5.46 16.67 2.93
N TRP A 149 -4.51 16.23 3.76
CA TRP A 149 -4.62 14.98 4.50
C TRP A 149 -5.80 14.99 5.47
N GLU A 150 -6.01 16.09 6.21
CA GLU A 150 -7.15 16.27 7.12
C GLU A 150 -8.50 16.26 6.37
N ARG A 151 -8.55 16.81 5.14
CA ARG A 151 -9.77 16.75 4.30
C ARG A 151 -10.18 15.33 3.92
N HIS A 152 -9.24 14.40 3.90
CA HIS A 152 -9.48 12.99 3.60
C HIS A 152 -9.50 12.11 4.84
N ARG A 153 -9.37 12.68 6.05
CA ARG A 153 -9.26 11.91 7.30
C ARG A 153 -10.57 11.18 7.60
N LEU A 154 -10.43 9.96 8.15
CA LEU A 154 -11.51 9.16 8.72
C LEU A 154 -12.33 9.90 9.77
#